data_AF-A0A9D2PJ45-F1
#
_entry.id   AF-A0A9D2PJ45-F1
#
_cell.length_a   1.000
_cell.length_b   1.000
_cell.length_c   1.000
_cell.angle_alpha   90.00
_cell.angle_beta   90.00
_cell.angle_gamma   90.00
#
_symmetry.space_group_name_H-M   'P 1'
#
loop_
_entity.id
_entity.type
_entity.pdbx_description
1 polymer ?
#
loop_
_entity_poly.entity_id
_entity_poly.type
_entity_poly.pdbx_seq_one_letter_code
_entity_poly.pdbx_strand_id
1 'polypeptide(L)' 'MKINIILPIMAKSGGSAVIYKYVDILRNQGHDIIVYKPVIAFNMRRYQSRIKNNIHRLYCTFKGLPRIFSRN' A
#
# COMPACT_ATOMS: atom_id res chain seq x y z
N MET A 1 -21.86 7.56 3.49
CA MET A 1 -20.86 8.65 3.69
C MET A 1 -19.65 8.39 2.80
N LYS A 2 -18.93 9.43 2.37
CA LYS A 2 -17.66 9.30 1.63
C LYS A 2 -16.49 9.23 2.59
N ILE A 3 -15.65 8.21 2.48
CA ILE A 3 -14.50 7.98 3.36
C ILE A 3 -13.24 7.77 2.49
N ASN A 4 -12.26 8.65 2.66
CA ASN A 4 -10.98 8.60 1.95
C ASN A 4 -9.89 8.11 2.89
N ILE A 5 -9.29 6.95 2.58
CA ILE A 5 -8.25 6.33 3.41
C ILE A 5 -6.90 6.49 2.72
N ILE A 6 -5.93 7.08 3.41
CA ILE A 6 -4.55 7.24 2.93
C ILE A 6 -3.69 6.14 3.55
N LEU A 7 -3.25 5.18 2.74
CA LEU A 7 -2.42 4.08 3.19
C LEU A 7 -0.97 4.29 2.74
N PRO A 8 -0.01 4.60 3.63
CA PRO A 8 1.38 4.89 3.25
C PRO A 8 2.21 3.65 2.88
N ILE A 9 1.55 2.52 2.58
CA ILE A 9 2.19 1.22 2.38
C ILE A 9 1.82 0.70 0.99
N MET A 10 2.84 0.35 0.20
CA MET A 10 2.67 -0.31 -1.10
C MET A 10 2.26 -1.79 -0.99
N ALA A 11 2.83 -2.50 -0.03
CA ALA A 11 2.77 -3.95 0.04
C ALA A 11 1.77 -4.45 1.08
N LYS A 12 1.21 -5.63 0.84
CA LYS A 12 0.35 -6.34 1.80
C LYS A 12 1.14 -6.65 3.07
N SER A 13 0.78 -6.00 4.16
CA SER A 13 1.23 -6.24 5.54
C SER A 13 0.05 -6.66 6.42
N GLY A 14 0.33 -7.14 7.64
CA GLY A 14 -0.72 -7.44 8.63
C GLY A 14 -1.62 -6.24 8.90
N GLY A 15 -1.03 -5.06 9.14
CA GLY A 15 -1.80 -3.82 9.35
C GLY A 15 -2.67 -3.43 8.16
N SER A 16 -2.14 -3.53 6.93
CA SER A 16 -2.95 -3.25 5.73
C SER A 16 -4.11 -4.23 5.58
N ALA A 17 -3.95 -5.50 5.98
CA ALA A 17 -5.01 -6.50 5.89
C ALA A 17 -6.19 -6.17 6.82
N VAL A 18 -5.91 -5.66 8.03
CA VAL A 18 -6.94 -5.17 8.95
C VAL A 18 -7.70 -4.00 8.32
N ILE A 19 -6.98 -3.02 7.74
CA ILE A 19 -7.63 -1.88 7.08
C ILE A 19 -8.56 -2.34 5.96
N TYR A 20 -8.13 -3.25 5.10
CA TYR A 20 -8.99 -3.78 4.04
C TYR A 20 -10.22 -4.52 4.58
N LYS A 21 -10.10 -5.26 5.70
CA LYS A 21 -11.26 -5.88 6.35
C LYS A 21 -12.31 -4.84 6.77
N TYR A 22 -11.88 -3.69 7.32
CA TYR A 22 -12.80 -2.60 7.67
C TYR A 22 -13.38 -1.90 6.44
N VAL A 23 -12.60 -1.75 5.37
CA VAL A 23 -13.10 -1.23 4.09
C VAL A 23 -14.25 -2.08 3.57
N ASP A 24 -14.12 -3.41 3.62
CA ASP A 24 -15.16 -4.33 3.17
C ASP A 24 -16.43 -4.21 4.04
N ILE A 25 -16.28 -4.15 5.36
CA ILE A 25 -17.42 -3.95 6.30
C ILE A 25 -18.16 -2.65 6.00
N LEU A 26 -17.43 -1.54 5.86
CA LEU A 26 -18.03 -0.23 5.63
C LEU A 26 -18.67 -0.12 4.24
N ARG A 27 -18.09 -0.75 3.22
CA ARG A 27 -18.72 -0.84 1.89
C ARG A 27 -20.03 -1.63 1.95
N ASN A 28 -20.07 -2.74 2.68
CA ASN A 28 -21.29 -3.52 2.88
C ASN A 28 -22.38 -2.74 3.63
N GLN A 29 -22.00 -1.75 4.44
CA GLN A 29 -22.91 -0.82 5.10
C GLN A 29 -23.38 0.34 4.20
N GLY A 30 -22.98 0.37 2.92
CA GLY A 30 -23.37 1.40 1.96
C GLY A 30 -22.53 2.67 2.00
N HIS A 31 -21.34 2.65 2.60
CA HIS A 31 -20.40 3.76 2.54
C HIS A 31 -19.57 3.73 1.25
N ASP A 32 -19.32 4.92 0.69
CA ASP A 32 -18.42 5.11 -0.45
C ASP A 32 -16.99 5.25 0.08
N ILE A 33 -16.13 4.27 -0.22
CA ILE A 33 -14.76 4.22 0.30
C ILE A 33 -13.74 4.15 -0.82
N ILE A 34 -12.80 5.10 -0.80
CA ILE A 34 -11.64 5.17 -1.68
C ILE A 34 -10.37 5.01 -0.84
N VAL A 35 -9.51 4.08 -1.27
CA VAL A 35 -8.21 3.82 -0.61
C VAL A 35 -7.09 4.28 -1.54
N TYR A 36 -6.33 5.26 -1.08
CA TYR A 36 -5.15 5.78 -1.77
C TYR A 36 -3.91 5.06 -1.27
N LYS A 37 -3.12 4.53 -2.18
CA LYS A 37 -1.86 3.82 -1.91
C LYS A 37 -0.75 4.38 -2.80
N PRO A 38 0.48 4.52 -2.28
CA PRO A 38 1.60 4.98 -3.09
C PRO A 38 1.94 3.94 -4.15
N VAL A 39 2.41 4.40 -5.31
CA VAL A 39 2.95 3.54 -6.39
C VAL A 39 4.44 3.25 -6.17
N ILE A 40 5.11 4.03 -5.32
CA ILE A 40 6.55 3.94 -5.08
C ILE A 40 6.79 3.69 -3.59
N ALA A 41 7.75 2.81 -3.28
CA ALA A 41 8.06 2.50 -1.89
C ALA A 41 8.85 3.67 -1.30
N PHE A 42 8.27 4.39 -0.34
CA PHE A 42 8.91 5.52 0.32
C PHE A 42 9.69 5.07 1.57
N ASN A 43 10.74 5.80 1.92
CA ASN A 43 11.50 5.67 3.17
C ASN A 43 12.10 4.30 3.52
N MET A 44 12.50 3.50 2.53
CA MET A 44 13.29 2.30 2.79
C MET A 44 14.77 2.61 3.00
N ARG A 45 15.12 3.17 4.17
CA ARG A 45 16.51 3.35 4.62
C ARG A 45 17.02 2.13 5.38
N ARG A 46 16.94 0.95 4.74
CA ARG A 46 17.30 -0.32 5.38
C ARG A 46 18.81 -0.51 5.49
N TYR A 47 19.58 0.03 4.54
CA TYR A 47 21.03 -0.13 4.45
C TYR A 47 21.75 1.18 4.69
N GLN A 48 22.99 1.10 5.21
CA GLN A 48 23.86 2.26 5.42
C GLN A 48 24.27 2.95 4.10
N SER A 49 24.35 2.20 3.00
CA SER A 49 24.75 2.73 1.69
C SER A 49 23.55 3.22 0.86
N ARG A 50 23.71 4.42 0.28
CA ARG A 50 22.68 5.09 -0.54
C ARG A 50 22.33 4.31 -1.81
N ILE A 51 23.33 3.66 -2.44
CA ILE A 51 23.16 2.85 -3.64
C ILE A 51 22.30 1.60 -3.35
N LYS A 52 22.61 0.86 -2.28
CA LYS A 52 21.84 -0.34 -1.89
C LYS A 52 20.39 0.02 -1.56
N ASN A 53 20.15 1.16 -0.91
CA ASN A 53 18.79 1.65 -0.67
C ASN A 53 18.04 1.96 -1.97
N ASN A 54 18.68 2.57 -2.98
CA ASN A 54 18.05 2.84 -4.27
C ASN A 54 17.70 1.56 -5.04
N ILE A 55 18.62 0.59 -5.09
CA ILE A 55 18.37 -0.71 -5.73
C ILE A 55 17.23 -1.44 -5.02
N HIS A 56 17.25 -1.46 -3.69
CA HIS A 56 16.20 -2.09 -2.89
C HIS A 56 14.84 -1.38 -3.10
N ARG A 57 14.84 -0.05 -3.23
CA ARG A 57 13.65 0.74 -3.55
C ARG A 57 13.05 0.36 -4.90
N LEU A 58 13.87 0.28 -5.94
CA LEU A 58 13.45 -0.16 -7.26
C LEU A 58 12.90 -1.59 -7.22
N TYR A 59 13.64 -2.53 -6.63
CA TYR A 59 13.21 -3.92 -6.48
C TYR A 59 11.85 -4.05 -5.81
N CYS A 60 11.65 -3.39 -4.66
CA CYS A 60 10.38 -3.44 -3.93
C CYS A 60 9.23 -2.75 -4.69
N THR A 61 9.53 -1.69 -5.46
CA THR A 61 8.54 -1.03 -6.31
C THR A 61 8.08 -1.96 -7.44
N PHE A 62 9.02 -2.58 -8.17
CA PHE A 62 8.72 -3.57 -9.21
C PHE A 62 7.98 -4.81 -8.66
N LYS A 63 8.37 -5.31 -7.48
CA LYS A 63 7.69 -6.42 -6.83
C LYS A 63 6.27 -6.06 -6.35
N GLY A 64 6.06 -4.80 -5.96
CA GLY A 64 4.79 -4.29 -5.46
C GLY A 64 3.77 -3.98 -6.57
N LEU A 65 4.23 -3.51 -7.73
CA LEU A 65 3.41 -3.17 -8.90
C LEU A 65 2.38 -4.24 -9.28
N PRO A 66 2.73 -5.52 -9.52
CA PRO A 66 1.74 -6.54 -9.90
C PRO A 66 0.71 -6.81 -8.79
N ARG A 67 1.07 -6.63 -7.51
CA ARG A 67 0.14 -6.78 -6.37
C ARG A 67 -0.84 -5.61 -6.25
N ILE A 68 -0.48 -4.44 -6.79
CA ILE A 68 -1.36 -3.27 -6.83
C ILE A 68 -2.49 -3.51 -7.82
N PHE A 69 -2.20 -4.09 -8.99
CA PHE A 69 -3.15 -4.36 -10.06
C PHE A 69 -3.99 -5.62 -9.85
N SER A 70 -3.43 -6.67 -9.25
CA SER A 70 -4.14 -7.95 -9.02
C SER A 70 -5.30 -7.90 -8.02
N ARG A 71 -5.57 -6.74 -7.40
CA ARG A 71 -6.60 -6.58 -6.35
C ARG A 71 -7.66 -5.54 -6.69
N ASN A 72 -7.61 -4.99 -7.90
CA ASN A 72 -8.69 -4.19 -8.48
C ASN A 72 -9.69 -5.11 -9.18
#